data_AF-A0A934L6Y8-F1
#
_entry.id   AF-A0A934L6Y8-F1
#
_cell.length_a   1.000
_cell.length_b   1.000
_cell.length_c   1.000
_cell.angle_alpha   90.00
_cell.angle_beta   90.00
_cell.angle_gamma   90.00
#
_symmetry.space_group_name_H-M   'P 1'
#
loop_
_entity.id
_entity.type
_entity.pdbx_description
1 polymer ?
#
loop_
_entity_poly.entity_id
_entity_poly.type
_entity_poly.pdbx_seq_one_letter_code
_entity_poly.pdbx_strand_id
1 'polypeptide(L)'
;MPDSPGLLRQGFLAAICFVFSHTTTLAAALDDVEAVPHLDSAGREGYRDFLTFDKHRAFAIAPGGAWSWKGGESSAESAQQSTLSACGEENGQACVLYAVDDRVVFDARAWSRLWGPYLSRREADRAHAGLNRGERFYNLAFRSAAGKSMTLADLRGKVVLLHFWGSWCSPCRSEMPELQKLYRQLDAYPDIRLVLLQVREGFAQSRKWARQQHLQLPFHDSGVTSSSMDWLRLADGNQIRDRDLAAVFPTTYILDKHGVVVFANNGPVMHWPQFLPLLRDVAARSGK
;
A
#
# COMPACT_ATOMS: atom_id res chain seq x y z
N MET A 1 -52.05 43.77 27.06
CA MET A 1 -52.73 43.53 28.36
C MET A 1 -54.18 43.21 28.04
N PRO A 2 -54.83 42.26 28.73
CA PRO A 2 -54.35 40.92 29.12
C PRO A 2 -55.35 39.86 28.54
N ASP A 3 -55.41 38.57 28.90
CA ASP A 3 -54.62 37.75 29.82
C ASP A 3 -54.58 36.25 29.44
N SER A 4 -53.83 35.45 30.21
CA SER A 4 -53.97 34.00 30.43
C SER A 4 -54.35 33.79 31.91
N PRO A 5 -55.05 32.72 32.39
CA PRO A 5 -54.56 31.33 32.25
C PRO A 5 -55.61 30.20 32.30
N GLY A 6 -55.17 28.94 32.16
CA GLY A 6 -55.99 27.75 32.43
C GLY A 6 -55.33 26.41 32.07
N LEU A 7 -54.51 25.84 32.96
CA LEU A 7 -53.99 24.47 32.84
C LEU A 7 -55.09 23.43 33.14
N LEU A 8 -55.04 22.24 32.50
CA LEU A 8 -54.70 20.97 33.18
C LEU A 8 -54.85 19.70 32.29
N ARG A 9 -54.12 18.65 32.70
CA ARG A 9 -54.10 17.23 32.26
C ARG A 9 -53.32 16.93 30.97
N GLN A 10 -52.08 16.43 31.10
CA GLN A 10 -51.64 15.07 31.49
C GLN A 10 -51.61 14.10 30.29
N GLY A 11 -50.38 13.77 29.87
CA GLY A 11 -50.09 12.87 28.76
C GLY A 11 -48.59 12.57 28.67
N PHE A 12 -47.99 12.07 29.77
CA PHE A 12 -46.59 11.66 29.78
C PHE A 12 -46.43 10.33 29.04
N LEU A 13 -46.17 10.39 27.73
CA LEU A 13 -45.63 9.26 26.97
C LEU A 13 -44.12 9.43 26.87
N ALA A 14 -43.40 8.75 27.77
CA ALA A 14 -41.95 8.66 27.72
C ALA A 14 -41.54 7.82 26.50
N ALA A 15 -41.20 8.48 25.40
CA ALA A 15 -40.52 7.83 24.29
C ALA A 15 -39.12 7.41 24.76
N ILE A 16 -38.96 6.11 25.01
CA ILE A 16 -37.70 5.52 25.47
C ILE A 16 -36.62 5.78 24.41
N CYS A 17 -35.58 6.52 24.79
CA CYS A 17 -34.35 6.62 24.00
C CYS A 17 -33.67 5.25 23.96
N PHE A 18 -34.03 4.41 22.99
CA PHE A 18 -33.24 3.24 22.62
C PHE A 18 -31.94 3.68 21.96
N VAL A 19 -30.98 4.04 22.80
CA VAL A 19 -29.57 4.09 22.43
C VAL A 19 -29.12 2.63 22.24
N PHE A 20 -29.39 2.06 21.08
CA PHE A 20 -28.72 0.84 20.61
C PHE A 20 -27.26 1.16 20.26
N SER A 21 -26.49 1.53 21.29
CA SER A 21 -25.06 1.34 21.27
C SER A 21 -24.81 -0.15 21.36
N HIS A 22 -24.33 -0.73 20.27
CA HIS A 22 -23.24 -1.71 20.20
C HIS A 22 -23.18 -2.25 18.77
N THR A 23 -22.37 -1.59 17.94
CA THR A 23 -21.77 -2.26 16.78
C THR A 23 -20.78 -3.29 17.33
N THR A 24 -21.27 -4.50 17.60
CA THR A 24 -20.41 -5.64 17.91
C THR A 24 -19.62 -5.96 16.66
N THR A 25 -18.40 -5.44 16.56
CA THR A 25 -17.46 -5.85 15.52
C THR A 25 -17.12 -7.31 15.80
N LEU A 26 -17.81 -8.24 15.13
CA LEU A 26 -17.42 -9.64 15.13
C LEU A 26 -15.98 -9.70 14.62
N ALA A 27 -15.09 -10.21 15.47
CA ALA A 27 -13.76 -10.59 15.02
C ALA A 27 -13.93 -11.66 13.92
N ALA A 28 -13.09 -11.60 12.89
CA ALA A 28 -13.10 -12.60 11.83
C ALA A 28 -12.90 -14.00 12.41
N ALA A 29 -13.50 -15.00 11.77
CA ALA A 29 -13.24 -16.40 12.12
C ALA A 29 -11.76 -16.74 11.82
N LEU A 30 -11.16 -17.61 12.63
CA LEU A 30 -9.75 -17.96 12.48
C LEU A 30 -9.48 -18.70 11.15
N ASP A 31 -10.44 -19.51 10.71
CA ASP A 31 -10.41 -20.26 9.47
C ASP A 31 -10.76 -19.43 8.21
N ASP A 32 -11.15 -18.16 8.37
CA ASP A 32 -11.39 -17.25 7.25
C ASP A 32 -10.06 -16.67 6.71
N VAL A 33 -9.44 -17.44 5.82
CA VAL A 33 -8.21 -17.08 5.09
C VAL A 33 -8.37 -15.78 4.28
N GLU A 34 -9.59 -15.45 3.83
CA GLU A 34 -9.85 -14.28 2.99
C GLU A 34 -10.07 -13.01 3.82
N ALA A 35 -10.37 -13.14 5.12
CA ALA A 35 -10.45 -12.01 6.05
C ALA A 35 -9.07 -11.43 6.44
N VAL A 36 -7.96 -12.16 6.20
CA VAL A 36 -6.62 -11.70 6.59
C VAL A 36 -6.14 -10.54 5.69
N PRO A 37 -5.90 -9.33 6.23
CA PRO A 37 -5.61 -8.16 5.42
C PRO A 37 -4.31 -8.27 4.60
N HIS A 38 -4.40 -7.88 3.32
CA HIS A 38 -3.28 -7.66 2.39
C HIS A 38 -2.37 -8.87 2.11
N LEU A 39 -2.82 -10.11 2.39
CA LEU A 39 -2.10 -11.31 1.97
C LEU A 39 -2.22 -11.58 0.46
N ASP A 40 -1.06 -11.79 -0.16
CA ASP A 40 -0.93 -12.34 -1.50
C ASP A 40 -1.22 -13.85 -1.53
N SER A 41 -1.03 -14.51 -2.68
CA SER A 41 -1.29 -15.95 -2.81
C SER A 41 -0.41 -16.80 -1.88
N ALA A 42 0.87 -16.43 -1.74
CA ALA A 42 1.81 -17.14 -0.87
C ALA A 42 1.45 -16.95 0.61
N GLY A 43 1.04 -15.74 1.02
CA GLY A 43 0.56 -15.48 2.38
C GLY A 43 -0.69 -16.25 2.73
N ARG A 44 -1.64 -16.38 1.79
CA ARG A 44 -2.85 -17.21 2.00
C ARG A 44 -2.51 -18.71 2.11
N GLU A 45 -1.47 -19.18 1.43
CA GLU A 45 -0.96 -20.54 1.58
C GLU A 45 -0.28 -20.71 2.96
N GLY A 46 0.64 -19.82 3.32
CA GLY A 46 1.27 -19.81 4.64
C GLY A 46 0.27 -19.65 5.80
N TYR A 47 -0.85 -18.93 5.60
CA TYR A 47 -1.93 -18.87 6.59
C TYR A 47 -2.64 -20.21 6.75
N ARG A 48 -2.87 -20.97 5.66
CA ARG A 48 -3.41 -22.33 5.74
C ARG A 48 -2.44 -23.27 6.46
N ASP A 49 -1.14 -23.18 6.19
CA ASP A 49 -0.13 -23.97 6.90
C ASP A 49 -0.13 -23.66 8.41
N PHE A 50 -0.15 -22.37 8.77
CA PHE A 50 -0.33 -21.92 10.15
C PHE A 50 -1.58 -22.55 10.82
N LEU A 51 -2.71 -22.61 10.12
CA LEU A 51 -3.95 -23.23 10.62
C LEU A 51 -3.84 -24.74 10.86
N THR A 52 -2.93 -25.45 10.17
CA THR A 52 -2.68 -26.89 10.39
C THR A 52 -1.73 -27.20 11.54
N PHE A 53 -0.95 -26.22 12.01
CA PHE A 53 0.15 -26.46 12.96
C PHE A 53 -0.30 -26.52 14.43
N ASP A 54 0.36 -27.37 15.21
CA ASP A 54 0.14 -27.43 16.66
C ASP A 54 0.67 -26.18 17.39
N LYS A 55 0.12 -25.96 18.58
CA LYS A 55 0.53 -24.88 19.49
C LYS A 55 1.94 -25.11 20.03
N HIS A 56 2.72 -24.08 20.29
CA HIS A 56 2.33 -22.67 20.15
C HIS A 56 2.61 -22.10 18.76
N ARG A 57 1.69 -21.25 18.28
CA ARG A 57 1.74 -20.67 16.93
C ARG A 57 1.33 -19.20 16.91
N ALA A 58 1.87 -18.45 15.97
CA ALA A 58 1.45 -17.07 15.70
C ALA A 58 1.57 -16.73 14.22
N PHE A 59 0.77 -15.78 13.77
CA PHE A 59 0.79 -15.22 12.41
C PHE A 59 0.81 -13.70 12.48
N ALA A 60 1.77 -13.07 11.79
CA ALA A 60 1.90 -11.62 11.71
C ALA A 60 1.73 -11.10 10.29
N ILE A 61 1.28 -9.86 10.18
CA ILE A 61 1.04 -9.14 8.93
C ILE A 61 1.48 -7.68 9.04
N ALA A 62 1.80 -7.07 7.91
CA ALA A 62 2.08 -5.65 7.78
C ALA A 62 1.17 -4.99 6.73
N PRO A 63 0.93 -3.67 6.82
CA PRO A 63 0.11 -2.94 5.84
C PRO A 63 0.58 -3.05 4.39
N GLY A 64 1.87 -3.29 4.18
CA GLY A 64 2.45 -3.49 2.86
C GLY A 64 2.36 -4.92 2.35
N GLY A 65 1.70 -5.83 3.05
CA GLY A 65 1.57 -7.24 2.67
C GLY A 65 2.76 -8.12 3.04
N ALA A 66 3.74 -7.62 3.80
CA ALA A 66 4.70 -8.52 4.47
C ALA A 66 3.97 -9.36 5.52
N TRP A 67 4.32 -10.62 5.65
CA TRP A 67 3.72 -11.57 6.58
C TRP A 67 4.74 -12.61 7.03
N SER A 68 4.48 -13.26 8.17
CA SER A 68 5.24 -14.43 8.60
C SER A 68 4.40 -15.26 9.56
N TRP A 69 4.83 -16.50 9.81
CA TRP A 69 4.26 -17.34 10.86
C TRP A 69 5.29 -18.27 11.47
N LYS A 70 4.98 -18.74 12.69
CA LYS A 70 5.73 -19.77 13.42
C LYS A 70 4.74 -20.71 14.11
N GLY A 71 5.15 -21.96 14.31
CA GLY A 71 4.37 -23.02 14.95
C GLY A 71 5.28 -24.04 15.64
N GLY A 72 4.76 -24.80 16.60
CA GLY A 72 5.56 -25.71 17.44
C GLY A 72 6.53 -24.98 18.39
N GLU A 73 6.26 -23.72 18.71
CA GLU A 73 7.10 -22.87 19.56
C GLU A 73 6.94 -23.20 21.05
N SER A 74 7.96 -22.86 21.84
CA SER A 74 8.04 -23.22 23.27
C SER A 74 6.93 -22.60 24.15
N SER A 75 6.38 -21.46 23.72
CA SER A 75 5.27 -20.76 24.36
C SER A 75 4.56 -19.85 23.36
N ALA A 76 3.33 -19.42 23.67
CA ALA A 76 2.62 -18.43 22.86
C ALA A 76 3.39 -17.10 22.76
N GLU A 77 4.17 -16.74 23.78
CA GLU A 77 5.04 -15.55 23.78
C GLU A 77 6.25 -15.73 22.86
N SER A 78 6.89 -16.90 22.89
CA SER A 78 7.97 -17.29 21.96
C SER A 78 7.49 -17.17 20.51
N ALA A 79 6.32 -17.76 20.19
CA ALA A 79 5.72 -17.70 18.87
C ALA A 79 5.45 -16.26 18.40
N GLN A 80 4.90 -15.41 19.26
CA GLN A 80 4.64 -14.01 18.94
C GLN A 80 5.94 -13.26 18.61
N GLN A 81 6.97 -13.42 19.46
CA GLN A 81 8.24 -12.71 19.30
C GLN A 81 9.01 -13.17 18.05
N SER A 82 9.13 -14.49 17.83
CA SER A 82 9.85 -15.03 16.67
C SER A 82 9.13 -14.75 15.35
N THR A 83 7.78 -14.72 15.35
CA THR A 83 6.98 -14.32 14.20
C THR A 83 7.16 -12.83 13.87
N LEU A 84 7.02 -11.95 14.87
CA LEU A 84 7.16 -10.50 14.65
C LEU A 84 8.57 -10.11 14.17
N SER A 85 9.63 -10.76 14.69
CA SER A 85 11.00 -10.57 14.20
C SER A 85 11.11 -10.95 12.72
N ALA A 86 10.73 -12.19 12.37
CA ALA A 86 10.81 -12.68 11.00
C ALA A 86 10.00 -11.86 9.99
N CYS A 87 8.86 -11.29 10.40
CA CYS A 87 8.03 -10.44 9.54
C CYS A 87 8.69 -9.09 9.21
N GLY A 88 9.42 -8.52 10.18
CA GLY A 88 10.11 -7.23 10.00
C GLY A 88 11.44 -7.35 9.25
N GLU A 89 12.12 -8.49 9.36
CA GLU A 89 13.49 -8.72 8.87
C GLU A 89 13.66 -8.53 7.35
N GLU A 90 12.70 -8.94 6.53
CA GLU A 90 12.87 -8.90 5.06
C GLU A 90 12.62 -7.53 4.43
N ASN A 91 11.73 -6.71 5.00
CA ASN A 91 11.21 -5.50 4.36
C ASN A 91 11.14 -4.26 5.26
N GLY A 92 11.62 -4.33 6.51
CA GLY A 92 11.66 -3.19 7.45
C GLY A 92 10.28 -2.65 7.83
N GLN A 93 9.21 -3.42 7.62
CA GLN A 93 7.84 -3.00 7.91
C GLN A 93 7.48 -3.31 9.36
N ALA A 94 6.73 -2.42 9.99
CA ALA A 94 6.16 -2.67 11.32
C ALA A 94 4.98 -3.65 11.18
N CYS A 95 5.23 -4.91 11.51
CA CYS A 95 4.21 -5.95 11.54
C CYS A 95 3.42 -5.93 12.85
N VAL A 96 2.20 -6.48 12.81
CA VAL A 96 1.38 -6.80 14.00
C VAL A 96 0.85 -8.22 13.89
N LEU A 97 0.52 -8.80 15.04
CA LEU A 97 -0.11 -10.11 15.13
C LEU A 97 -1.52 -10.04 14.55
N TYR A 98 -1.83 -10.96 13.63
CA TYR A 98 -3.20 -11.22 13.21
C TYR A 98 -3.83 -12.30 14.10
N ALA A 99 -3.11 -13.40 14.34
CA ALA A 99 -3.58 -14.53 15.12
C ALA A 99 -2.49 -15.12 16.03
N VAL A 100 -2.92 -15.65 17.17
CA VAL A 100 -2.08 -16.38 18.14
C VAL A 100 -2.87 -17.61 18.61
N ASP A 101 -2.24 -18.77 18.53
CA ASP A 101 -2.83 -20.08 18.79
C ASP A 101 -4.18 -20.27 18.05
N ASP A 102 -5.31 -20.22 18.76
CA ASP A 102 -6.66 -20.41 18.16
C ASP A 102 -7.49 -19.13 18.17
N ARG A 103 -6.86 -17.95 18.19
CA ARG A 103 -7.55 -16.66 18.31
C ARG A 103 -7.02 -15.63 17.34
N VAL A 104 -7.93 -14.95 16.64
CA VAL A 104 -7.62 -13.67 15.98
C VAL A 104 -7.43 -12.61 17.08
N VAL A 105 -6.30 -11.91 17.05
CA VAL A 105 -5.89 -10.87 18.02
C VAL A 105 -5.72 -9.49 17.36
N PHE A 106 -6.08 -9.38 16.09
CA PHE A 106 -5.86 -8.22 15.24
C PHE A 106 -6.58 -6.93 15.71
N ASP A 107 -5.82 -5.88 16.05
CA ASP A 107 -6.37 -4.54 16.30
C ASP A 107 -6.45 -3.70 15.00
N ALA A 108 -7.62 -3.72 14.37
CA ALA A 108 -7.93 -2.92 13.19
C ALA A 108 -7.81 -1.40 13.41
N ARG A 109 -7.86 -0.88 14.65
CA ARG A 109 -7.64 0.54 14.97
C ARG A 109 -6.16 0.88 15.15
N ALA A 110 -5.33 -0.08 15.55
CA ALA A 110 -3.86 0.06 15.49
C ALA A 110 -3.35 -0.03 14.05
N TRP A 111 -3.93 -0.93 13.25
CA TRP A 111 -3.54 -1.16 11.85
C TRP A 111 -3.37 0.12 11.03
N SER A 112 -4.40 0.99 11.00
CA SER A 112 -4.36 2.25 10.25
C SER A 112 -3.26 3.23 10.71
N ARG A 113 -2.76 3.11 11.94
CA ARG A 113 -1.65 3.94 12.43
C ARG A 113 -0.29 3.49 11.87
N LEU A 114 -0.17 2.24 11.39
CA LEU A 114 1.04 1.70 10.78
C LEU A 114 1.23 2.16 9.32
N TRP A 115 0.18 2.65 8.66
CA TRP A 115 0.14 2.96 7.22
C TRP A 115 0.92 4.23 6.81
N GLY A 116 1.42 5.00 7.79
CA GLY A 116 2.31 6.15 7.58
C GLY A 116 3.76 5.77 7.25
N PRO A 117 4.76 6.62 7.55
CA PRO A 117 4.65 7.92 8.21
C PRO A 117 4.06 8.99 7.28
N TYR A 118 3.37 9.97 7.86
CA TYR A 118 2.89 11.16 7.16
C TYR A 118 3.60 12.36 7.77
N LEU A 119 4.78 12.66 7.24
CA LEU A 119 5.60 13.79 7.68
C LEU A 119 4.92 15.10 7.25
N SER A 120 5.00 16.14 8.07
CA SER A 120 4.64 17.49 7.61
C SER A 120 5.56 17.94 6.48
N ARG A 121 5.13 18.91 5.66
CA ARG A 121 5.96 19.44 4.56
C ARG A 121 7.38 19.84 5.00
N ARG A 122 7.53 20.44 6.20
CA ARG A 122 8.81 20.88 6.77
C ARG A 122 9.72 19.71 7.17
N GLU A 123 9.15 18.61 7.63
CA GLU A 123 9.89 17.39 7.96
C GLU A 123 10.28 16.65 6.67
N ALA A 124 9.34 16.49 5.73
CA ALA A 124 9.59 15.88 4.43
C ALA A 124 10.66 16.61 3.60
N ASP A 125 10.68 17.96 3.62
CA ASP A 125 11.71 18.76 2.95
C ASP A 125 13.11 18.58 3.59
N ARG A 126 13.21 18.01 4.79
CA ARG A 126 14.47 17.73 5.53
C ARG A 126 14.80 16.24 5.65
N ALA A 127 13.88 15.35 5.30
CA ALA A 127 14.09 13.91 5.35
C ALA A 127 15.26 13.51 4.42
N HIS A 128 15.97 12.45 4.80
CA HIS A 128 17.06 11.90 3.98
C HIS A 128 16.52 11.49 2.61
N ALA A 129 17.35 11.63 1.56
CA ALA A 129 17.00 11.21 0.22
C ALA A 129 17.29 9.70 0.07
N GLY A 130 16.25 8.89 -0.19
CA GLY A 130 16.39 7.44 -0.18
C GLY A 130 15.12 6.69 -0.57
N LEU A 131 15.02 5.44 -0.14
CA LEU A 131 14.03 4.45 -0.58
C LEU A 131 13.26 3.80 0.58
N ASN A 132 13.78 3.95 1.80
CA ASN A 132 13.19 3.36 2.98
C ASN A 132 11.98 4.17 3.42
N ARG A 133 11.06 3.51 4.13
CA ARG A 133 9.85 4.13 4.67
C ARG A 133 10.19 5.31 5.59
N GLY A 134 9.70 6.50 5.25
CA GLY A 134 10.01 7.77 5.93
C GLY A 134 11.12 8.61 5.28
N GLU A 135 11.87 8.05 4.33
CA GLU A 135 12.80 8.82 3.50
C GLU A 135 12.06 9.53 2.36
N ARG A 136 12.64 10.62 1.86
CA ARG A 136 12.13 11.34 0.70
C ARG A 136 12.69 10.70 -0.57
N PHE A 137 11.82 10.28 -1.47
CA PHE A 137 12.24 9.60 -2.69
C PHE A 137 13.02 10.53 -3.63
N TYR A 138 14.00 9.99 -4.35
CA TYR A 138 14.79 10.72 -5.34
C TYR A 138 13.90 11.39 -6.38
N ASN A 139 14.14 12.66 -6.70
CA ASN A 139 13.31 13.39 -7.65
C ASN A 139 13.62 12.97 -9.11
N LEU A 140 13.10 11.83 -9.54
CA LEU A 140 13.23 11.32 -10.90
C LEU A 140 12.64 12.31 -11.93
N ALA A 141 13.31 12.42 -13.08
CA ALA A 141 12.83 13.11 -14.27
C ALA A 141 12.47 12.10 -15.36
N PHE A 142 11.26 12.23 -15.90
CA PHE A 142 10.68 11.34 -16.91
C PHE A 142 9.78 12.14 -17.86
N ARG A 143 9.03 11.48 -18.74
CA ARG A 143 8.06 12.12 -19.64
C ARG A 143 6.71 11.39 -19.58
N SER A 144 5.64 12.14 -19.78
CA SER A 144 4.31 11.56 -20.00
C SER A 144 4.24 10.76 -21.31
N ALA A 145 3.18 9.97 -21.49
CA ALA A 145 2.86 9.28 -22.74
C ALA A 145 2.76 10.19 -24.00
N ALA A 146 2.67 11.50 -23.81
CA ALA A 146 2.64 12.53 -24.85
C ALA A 146 3.98 13.30 -24.99
N GLY A 147 5.07 12.84 -24.34
CA GLY A 147 6.41 13.43 -24.45
C GLY A 147 6.68 14.67 -23.60
N LYS A 148 5.65 15.25 -22.94
CA LYS A 148 5.84 16.32 -21.95
C LYS A 148 6.76 15.86 -20.82
N SER A 149 7.87 16.56 -20.61
CA SER A 149 8.80 16.36 -19.49
C SER A 149 8.12 16.61 -18.14
N MET A 150 8.46 15.78 -17.15
CA MET A 150 7.90 15.79 -15.80
C MET A 150 8.95 15.33 -14.79
N THR A 151 8.71 15.63 -13.53
CA THR A 151 9.45 15.15 -12.36
C THR A 151 8.50 14.64 -11.29
N LEU A 152 9.00 13.88 -10.31
CA LEU A 152 8.17 13.51 -9.14
C LEU A 152 7.79 14.73 -8.30
N ALA A 153 8.60 15.78 -8.28
CA ALA A 153 8.27 17.04 -7.62
C ALA A 153 7.05 17.74 -8.25
N ASP A 154 6.81 17.58 -9.56
CA ASP A 154 5.61 18.11 -10.24
C ASP A 154 4.32 17.37 -9.83
N LEU A 155 4.44 16.23 -9.14
CA LEU A 155 3.32 15.46 -8.60
C LEU A 155 3.07 15.72 -7.11
N ARG A 156 3.84 16.60 -6.45
CA ARG A 156 3.59 17.00 -5.05
C ARG A 156 2.16 17.53 -4.87
N GLY A 157 1.56 17.23 -3.72
CA GLY A 157 0.12 17.37 -3.47
C GLY A 157 -0.72 16.17 -3.94
N LYS A 158 -0.11 15.17 -4.60
CA LYS A 158 -0.72 13.90 -5.00
C LYS A 158 0.03 12.73 -4.37
N VAL A 159 -0.69 11.67 -4.04
CA VAL A 159 -0.11 10.36 -3.72
C VAL A 159 0.38 9.74 -5.04
N VAL A 160 1.57 9.15 -5.06
CA VAL A 160 2.14 8.55 -6.27
C VAL A 160 2.41 7.06 -6.04
N LEU A 161 1.74 6.19 -6.80
CA LEU A 161 2.16 4.80 -6.96
C LEU A 161 3.17 4.77 -8.12
N LEU A 162 4.45 4.69 -7.78
CA LEU A 162 5.58 4.65 -8.70
C LEU A 162 6.00 3.18 -8.91
N HIS A 163 5.98 2.71 -10.15
CA HIS A 163 6.19 1.30 -10.47
C HIS A 163 7.21 1.16 -11.62
N PHE A 164 8.32 0.47 -11.33
CA PHE A 164 9.41 0.20 -12.28
C PHE A 164 9.20 -1.16 -12.94
N TRP A 165 9.11 -1.18 -14.27
CA TRP A 165 8.70 -2.36 -15.03
C TRP A 165 9.33 -2.43 -16.43
N GLY A 166 9.07 -3.51 -17.17
CA GLY A 166 9.30 -3.56 -18.61
C GLY A 166 8.55 -4.70 -19.29
N SER A 167 8.29 -4.58 -20.60
CA SER A 167 7.59 -5.59 -21.41
C SER A 167 8.37 -6.91 -21.56
N TRP A 168 9.67 -6.87 -21.30
CA TRP A 168 10.57 -8.02 -21.24
C TRP A 168 10.48 -8.77 -19.89
N CYS A 169 10.01 -8.11 -18.82
CA CYS A 169 9.97 -8.65 -17.46
C CYS A 169 8.71 -9.50 -17.27
N SER A 170 8.84 -10.83 -17.22
CA SER A 170 7.66 -11.71 -17.17
C SER A 170 6.77 -11.48 -15.94
N PRO A 171 7.30 -11.33 -14.70
CA PRO A 171 6.45 -11.02 -13.54
C PRO A 171 5.71 -9.68 -13.69
N CYS A 172 6.40 -8.65 -14.18
CA CYS A 172 5.80 -7.33 -14.46
C CYS A 172 4.60 -7.42 -15.41
N ARG A 173 4.67 -8.29 -16.43
CA ARG A 173 3.55 -8.50 -17.38
C ARG A 173 2.32 -9.09 -16.68
N SER A 174 2.53 -10.02 -15.75
CA SER A 174 1.45 -10.71 -15.01
C SER A 174 0.65 -9.76 -14.12
N GLU A 175 1.26 -8.67 -13.63
CA GLU A 175 0.59 -7.67 -12.80
C GLU A 175 -0.27 -6.67 -13.57
N MET A 176 0.01 -6.43 -14.85
CA MET A 176 -0.61 -5.34 -15.61
C MET A 176 -2.16 -5.40 -15.66
N PRO A 177 -2.82 -6.59 -15.76
CA PRO A 177 -4.27 -6.68 -15.64
C PRO A 177 -4.80 -6.22 -14.27
N GLU A 178 -4.07 -6.49 -13.19
CA GLU A 178 -4.42 -6.10 -11.82
C GLU A 178 -4.16 -4.61 -11.58
N LEU A 179 -3.04 -4.07 -12.08
CA LEU A 179 -2.80 -2.62 -12.13
C LEU A 179 -3.91 -1.91 -12.91
N GLN A 180 -4.45 -2.51 -13.98
CA GLN A 180 -5.57 -1.93 -14.72
C GLN A 180 -6.91 -2.03 -13.95
N LYS A 181 -7.12 -3.08 -13.13
CA LYS A 181 -8.26 -3.14 -12.20
C LYS A 181 -8.18 -2.02 -11.15
N LEU A 182 -7.02 -1.85 -10.52
CA LEU A 182 -6.76 -0.77 -9.56
C LEU A 182 -6.92 0.59 -10.23
N TYR A 183 -6.34 0.81 -11.41
CA TYR A 183 -6.39 2.11 -12.10
C TYR A 183 -7.81 2.59 -12.38
N ARG A 184 -8.74 1.70 -12.78
CA ARG A 184 -10.17 2.04 -12.92
C ARG A 184 -10.85 2.41 -11.60
N GLN A 185 -10.39 1.87 -10.47
CA GLN A 185 -10.89 2.27 -9.15
C GLN A 185 -10.32 3.63 -8.71
N LEU A 186 -9.12 4.00 -9.19
CA LEU A 186 -8.48 5.29 -8.93
C LEU A 186 -9.15 6.48 -9.65
N ASP A 187 -10.04 6.25 -10.60
CA ASP A 187 -10.85 7.32 -11.23
C ASP A 187 -11.69 8.11 -10.21
N ALA A 188 -12.09 7.47 -9.10
CA ALA A 188 -12.78 8.12 -7.98
C ALA A 188 -11.87 8.94 -7.05
N TYR A 189 -10.55 8.91 -7.25
CA TYR A 189 -9.54 9.47 -6.35
C TYR A 189 -8.53 10.35 -7.11
N PRO A 190 -8.92 11.58 -7.51
CA PRO A 190 -8.11 12.46 -8.36
C PRO A 190 -6.84 13.01 -7.67
N ASP A 191 -6.63 12.69 -6.39
CA ASP A 191 -5.40 12.98 -5.65
C ASP A 191 -4.40 11.81 -5.58
N ILE A 192 -4.71 10.66 -6.20
CA ILE A 192 -3.80 9.53 -6.41
C ILE A 192 -3.34 9.51 -7.88
N ARG A 193 -2.06 9.22 -8.13
CA ARG A 193 -1.47 9.14 -9.47
C ARG A 193 -0.65 7.86 -9.63
N LEU A 194 -0.85 7.20 -10.76
CA LEU A 194 -0.08 6.01 -11.15
C LEU A 194 1.04 6.43 -12.13
N VAL A 195 2.28 6.07 -11.81
CA VAL A 195 3.47 6.34 -12.64
C VAL A 195 4.14 5.01 -12.98
N LEU A 196 3.75 4.44 -14.12
CA LEU A 196 4.36 3.22 -14.66
C LEU A 196 5.57 3.59 -15.52
N LEU A 197 6.78 3.41 -14.99
CA LEU A 197 8.03 3.85 -15.59
C LEU A 197 8.78 2.66 -16.20
N GLN A 198 8.99 2.66 -17.52
CA GLN A 198 9.68 1.56 -18.19
C GLN A 198 11.20 1.61 -17.96
N VAL A 199 11.84 0.46 -17.81
CA VAL A 199 13.30 0.33 -17.67
C VAL A 199 13.85 -0.74 -18.60
N ARG A 200 15.12 -0.62 -18.98
CA ARG A 200 15.85 -1.55 -19.87
C ARG A 200 15.15 -1.86 -21.21
N GLU A 201 14.37 -0.91 -21.72
CA GLU A 201 13.80 -0.93 -23.07
C GLU A 201 13.41 0.48 -23.53
N GLY A 202 13.27 0.69 -24.84
CA GLY A 202 12.75 1.93 -25.40
C GLY A 202 11.25 2.10 -25.19
N PHE A 203 10.79 3.32 -24.89
CA PHE A 203 9.35 3.58 -24.66
C PHE A 203 8.44 3.17 -25.82
N ALA A 204 8.92 3.23 -27.07
CA ALA A 204 8.17 2.78 -28.23
C ALA A 204 7.87 1.27 -28.20
N GLN A 205 8.77 0.46 -27.63
CA GLN A 205 8.62 -0.98 -27.44
C GLN A 205 7.57 -1.28 -26.37
N SER A 206 7.71 -0.69 -25.18
CA SER A 206 6.74 -0.86 -24.08
C SER A 206 5.33 -0.40 -24.49
N ARG A 207 5.22 0.75 -25.18
CA ARG A 207 3.97 1.26 -25.79
C ARG A 207 3.40 0.37 -26.88
N LYS A 208 4.22 -0.38 -27.62
CA LYS A 208 3.74 -1.36 -28.62
C LYS A 208 3.15 -2.57 -27.92
N TRP A 209 3.88 -3.15 -26.98
CA TRP A 209 3.41 -4.28 -26.18
C TRP A 209 2.10 -3.96 -25.44
N ALA A 210 2.04 -2.83 -24.75
CA ALA A 210 0.86 -2.42 -23.99
C ALA A 210 -0.41 -2.30 -24.86
N ARG A 211 -0.29 -1.81 -26.10
CA ARG A 211 -1.40 -1.75 -27.07
C ARG A 211 -1.84 -3.15 -27.52
N GLN A 212 -0.89 -4.07 -27.71
CA GLN A 212 -1.19 -5.48 -28.04
C GLN A 212 -1.87 -6.23 -26.89
N GLN A 213 -1.67 -5.78 -25.64
CA GLN A 213 -2.37 -6.29 -24.45
C GLN A 213 -3.64 -5.51 -24.11
N HIS A 214 -4.08 -4.57 -24.96
CA HIS A 214 -5.25 -3.70 -24.73
C HIS A 214 -5.21 -2.89 -23.41
N LEU A 215 -4.01 -2.61 -22.90
CA LEU A 215 -3.82 -1.89 -21.63
C LEU A 215 -4.05 -0.39 -21.80
N GLN A 216 -4.96 0.14 -21.01
CA GLN A 216 -5.30 1.56 -20.89
C GLN A 216 -4.72 2.09 -19.57
N LEU A 217 -3.40 2.16 -19.50
CA LEU A 217 -2.65 2.55 -18.30
C LEU A 217 -1.76 3.77 -18.61
N PRO A 218 -1.46 4.63 -17.61
CA PRO A 218 -0.63 5.81 -17.78
C PRO A 218 0.86 5.42 -17.79
N PHE A 219 1.32 4.88 -18.92
CA PHE A 219 2.74 4.59 -19.14
C PHE A 219 3.54 5.89 -19.33
N HIS A 220 4.67 5.97 -18.63
CA HIS A 220 5.60 7.09 -18.68
C HIS A 220 6.90 6.63 -19.35
N ASP A 221 7.60 7.58 -19.98
CA ASP A 221 8.89 7.38 -20.61
C ASP A 221 10.02 7.81 -19.65
N SER A 222 10.84 6.86 -19.22
CA SER A 222 12.05 7.10 -18.42
C SER A 222 13.19 7.79 -19.17
N GLY A 223 13.13 7.83 -20.50
CA GLY A 223 14.26 8.19 -21.37
C GLY A 223 15.22 7.02 -21.66
N VAL A 224 14.99 5.83 -21.09
CA VAL A 224 15.77 4.62 -21.44
C VAL A 224 15.43 4.16 -22.86
N THR A 225 16.44 3.76 -23.62
CA THR A 225 16.32 3.38 -25.04
C THR A 225 16.77 1.96 -25.38
N SER A 226 17.49 1.26 -24.50
CA SER A 226 18.03 -0.09 -24.71
C SER A 226 18.01 -0.94 -23.44
N SER A 227 18.28 -2.24 -23.57
CA SER A 227 18.42 -3.18 -22.44
C SER A 227 19.72 -3.05 -21.66
N SER A 228 20.75 -2.44 -22.27
CA SER A 228 22.05 -2.15 -21.66
C SER A 228 22.09 -0.81 -20.92
N MET A 229 21.14 0.09 -21.18
CA MET A 229 21.04 1.37 -20.50
C MET A 229 20.32 1.19 -19.17
N ASP A 230 21.07 1.33 -18.07
CA ASP A 230 20.58 1.09 -16.71
C ASP A 230 20.61 2.34 -15.82
N TRP A 231 20.77 3.54 -16.39
CA TRP A 231 20.69 4.80 -15.67
C TRP A 231 19.37 5.55 -15.93
N LEU A 232 18.80 6.10 -14.86
CA LEU A 232 17.66 7.00 -14.85
C LEU A 232 18.12 8.42 -14.51
N ARG A 233 17.43 9.44 -15.04
CA ARG A 233 17.78 10.84 -14.83
C ARG A 233 17.05 11.42 -13.62
N LEU A 234 17.76 12.20 -12.82
CA LEU A 234 17.21 13.02 -11.74
C LEU A 234 16.91 14.44 -12.23
N ALA A 235 16.06 15.16 -11.49
CA ALA A 235 15.60 16.51 -11.84
C ALA A 235 16.71 17.59 -11.76
N ASP A 236 17.76 17.33 -11.00
CA ASP A 236 18.98 18.15 -10.91
C ASP A 236 19.97 17.90 -12.07
N GLY A 237 19.67 16.94 -12.95
CA GLY A 237 20.53 16.52 -14.06
C GLY A 237 21.44 15.34 -13.75
N ASN A 238 21.54 14.90 -12.50
CA ASN A 238 22.32 13.73 -12.11
C ASN A 238 21.69 12.43 -12.65
N GLN A 239 22.45 11.34 -12.55
CA GLN A 239 22.00 10.00 -12.91
C GLN A 239 22.07 9.06 -11.70
N ILE A 240 21.18 8.08 -11.68
CA ILE A 240 21.12 7.00 -10.68
C ILE A 240 20.82 5.68 -11.41
N ARG A 241 21.39 4.55 -10.97
CA ARG A 241 21.12 3.28 -11.66
C ARG A 241 19.74 2.76 -11.31
N ASP A 242 19.13 2.04 -12.24
CA ASP A 242 17.82 1.43 -12.07
C ASP A 242 17.84 0.41 -10.92
N ARG A 243 18.93 -0.35 -10.75
CA ARG A 243 19.15 -1.26 -9.62
C ARG A 243 19.42 -0.57 -8.28
N ASP A 244 19.91 0.66 -8.30
CA ASP A 244 20.04 1.45 -7.07
C ASP A 244 18.66 1.93 -6.57
N LEU A 245 17.62 1.92 -7.42
CA LEU A 245 16.22 2.27 -7.08
C LEU A 245 15.29 1.06 -7.00
N ALA A 246 15.61 -0.02 -7.72
CA ALA A 246 14.78 -1.21 -7.92
C ALA A 246 15.71 -2.41 -8.09
N ALA A 247 16.14 -3.00 -6.97
CA ALA A 247 17.09 -4.11 -6.94
C ALA A 247 16.59 -5.31 -7.79
N VAL A 248 15.27 -5.54 -7.81
CA VAL A 248 14.57 -6.49 -8.67
C VAL A 248 13.55 -5.75 -9.55
N PHE A 249 13.01 -6.44 -10.56
CA PHE A 249 11.85 -5.95 -11.31
C PHE A 249 10.76 -7.02 -11.28
N PRO A 250 9.50 -6.66 -11.03
CA PRO A 250 9.00 -5.30 -10.75
C PRO A 250 9.41 -4.80 -9.35
N THR A 251 9.47 -3.47 -9.17
CA THR A 251 9.55 -2.83 -7.85
C THR A 251 8.56 -1.66 -7.82
N THR A 252 7.88 -1.49 -6.69
CA THR A 252 6.87 -0.44 -6.48
C THR A 252 7.15 0.38 -5.24
N TYR A 253 6.89 1.68 -5.32
CA TYR A 253 6.80 2.57 -4.17
C TYR A 253 5.43 3.25 -4.13
N ILE A 254 4.89 3.46 -2.93
CA ILE A 254 3.87 4.49 -2.72
C ILE A 254 4.55 5.67 -2.05
N LEU A 255 4.43 6.83 -2.68
CA LEU A 255 4.92 8.12 -2.21
C LEU A 255 3.75 8.96 -1.74
N ASP A 256 3.92 9.64 -0.61
CA ASP A 256 2.95 10.55 -0.05
C ASP A 256 2.90 11.90 -0.80
N LYS A 257 2.02 12.82 -0.39
CA LYS A 257 1.82 14.13 -1.04
C LYS A 257 3.04 15.06 -0.95
N HIS A 258 4.07 14.74 -0.17
CA HIS A 258 5.33 15.47 -0.11
C HIS A 258 6.48 14.78 -0.87
N GLY A 259 6.29 13.51 -1.25
CA GLY A 259 7.28 12.64 -1.89
C GLY A 259 8.01 11.71 -0.91
N VAL A 260 7.44 11.47 0.27
CA VAL A 260 7.98 10.55 1.28
C VAL A 260 7.54 9.12 0.98
N VAL A 261 8.43 8.15 1.07
CA VAL A 261 8.08 6.73 0.92
C VAL A 261 7.24 6.27 2.10
N VAL A 262 6.04 5.76 1.84
CA VAL A 262 5.18 5.13 2.87
C VAL A 262 5.16 3.61 2.74
N PHE A 263 5.43 3.11 1.53
CA PHE A 263 5.48 1.69 1.20
C PHE A 263 6.47 1.44 0.06
N ALA A 264 7.17 0.31 0.12
CA ALA A 264 8.02 -0.22 -0.94
C ALA A 264 7.75 -1.73 -1.08
N ASN A 265 7.72 -2.23 -2.32
CA ASN A 265 7.57 -3.64 -2.65
C ASN A 265 8.61 -4.08 -3.68
N ASN A 266 9.33 -5.16 -3.39
CA ASN A 266 10.26 -5.80 -4.30
C ASN A 266 9.63 -7.10 -4.82
N GLY A 267 9.43 -7.21 -6.14
CA GLY A 267 8.73 -8.35 -6.74
C GLY A 267 7.24 -8.07 -7.05
N PRO A 268 6.56 -9.06 -7.65
CA PRO A 268 5.21 -8.91 -8.20
C PRO A 268 4.11 -8.93 -7.12
N VAL A 269 3.06 -8.16 -7.35
CA VAL A 269 1.81 -8.15 -6.57
C VAL A 269 0.68 -8.74 -7.40
N MET A 270 0.14 -9.87 -6.94
CA MET A 270 -0.89 -10.61 -7.69
C MET A 270 -2.31 -10.02 -7.57
N HIS A 271 -2.54 -9.07 -6.66
CA HIS A 271 -3.87 -8.52 -6.33
C HIS A 271 -3.85 -7.01 -6.04
N TRP A 272 -3.37 -6.18 -6.98
CA TRP A 272 -3.24 -4.73 -6.81
C TRP A 272 -4.44 -3.97 -6.18
N PRO A 273 -5.72 -4.32 -6.46
CA PRO A 273 -6.87 -3.70 -5.77
C PRO A 273 -6.82 -3.77 -4.22
N GLN A 274 -6.11 -4.74 -3.64
CA GLN A 274 -5.97 -4.87 -2.18
C GLN A 274 -5.23 -3.68 -1.53
N PHE A 275 -4.46 -2.90 -2.31
CA PHE A 275 -3.76 -1.70 -1.85
C PHE A 275 -4.60 -0.42 -1.91
N LEU A 276 -5.82 -0.46 -2.45
CA LEU A 276 -6.71 0.71 -2.49
C LEU A 276 -7.00 1.31 -1.09
N PRO A 277 -7.21 0.54 -0.01
CA PRO A 277 -7.37 1.10 1.34
C PRO A 277 -6.15 1.91 1.78
N LEU A 278 -4.94 1.36 1.61
CA LEU A 278 -3.69 2.05 1.93
C LEU A 278 -3.57 3.37 1.15
N LEU A 279 -3.74 3.33 -0.16
CA LEU A 279 -3.68 4.53 -1.01
C LEU A 279 -4.69 5.61 -0.58
N ARG A 280 -5.90 5.21 -0.15
CA ARG A 280 -6.95 6.13 0.34
C ARG A 280 -6.59 6.79 1.67
N ASP A 281 -5.96 6.08 2.60
CA ASP A 281 -5.54 6.68 3.88
C ASP A 281 -4.36 7.65 3.69
N VAL A 282 -3.38 7.26 2.86
CA VAL A 282 -2.28 8.16 2.46
C VAL A 282 -2.86 9.42 1.83
N ALA A 283 -3.85 9.28 0.93
CA ALA A 283 -4.56 10.42 0.36
C ALA A 283 -5.31 11.26 1.40
N ALA A 284 -5.98 10.63 2.37
CA ALA A 284 -6.76 11.32 3.39
C ALA A 284 -5.92 12.00 4.50
N ARG A 285 -4.67 11.56 4.73
CA ARG A 285 -3.86 11.96 5.89
C ARG A 285 -2.54 12.65 5.56
N SER A 286 -1.86 12.31 4.46
CA SER A 286 -0.69 13.05 3.99
C SER A 286 -1.10 14.43 3.44
N GLY A 287 -0.13 15.35 3.32
CA GLY A 287 -0.35 16.68 2.74
C GLY A 287 -0.95 17.72 3.70
N LYS A 288 -0.86 17.47 5.02
CA LYS A 288 -1.37 18.33 6.09
C LYS A 288 -0.22 19.03 6.83
#